data_AF-A0A847XUT7-F1
#
_entry.id   AF-A0A847XUT7-F1
#
_cell.length_a   1.000
_cell.length_b   1.000
_cell.length_c   1.000
_cell.angle_alpha   90.00
_cell.angle_beta   90.00
_cell.angle_gamma   90.00
#
_symmetry.space_group_name_H-M   'P 1'
#
loop_
_entity.id
_entity.type
_entity.pdbx_description
1 polymer ?
#
loop_
_entity_poly.entity_id
_entity_poly.type
_entity_poly.pdbx_seq_one_letter_code
_entity_poly.pdbx_strand_id
1 'polypeptide(L)'
;ETARNEMINFWAVLFNPVAVDKFMHTITSGFLLGSIFVIGVSSFYLLKKREEWLAKRSIFIAGIFGFLSSLTVVLTGDLSARTLAEVQPVKFAAFEAHYEGKRNAGLVAFGLLKDSEEKIGEKNVKDFVMKIEIPGFLSIMTGGDKNSFVPGIKDLILGNSEDVQILSVEEKMERGRYARDLLNEYKEAKKDKDVIRADEIKNIFLEKDFINDYFRFFGYAFLRSPEDAIPNVSIAFYSFHLMVILGFFFIVICALSVFLVLRDTIQKNRWFLWLALFSIPLVYIASESGWVLAEMGRQP
;
A
#
# COMPACT_ATOMS: atom_id res chain seq x y z
N GLU A 1 -22.95 16.71 18.38
CA GLU A 1 -22.79 17.96 19.17
C GLU A 1 -21.44 18.63 19.02
N THR A 2 -20.32 17.89 19.07
CA THR A 2 -18.95 18.45 19.07
C THR A 2 -18.31 18.55 17.68
N ALA A 3 -18.97 18.05 16.62
CA ALA A 3 -18.49 18.03 15.24
C ALA A 3 -17.06 17.44 15.10
N ARG A 4 -16.72 16.46 15.93
CA ARG A 4 -15.45 15.72 15.91
C ARG A 4 -15.72 14.23 16.08
N ASN A 5 -14.77 13.41 15.63
CA ASN A 5 -14.78 11.99 15.92
C ASN A 5 -14.36 11.78 17.38
N GLU A 6 -15.19 11.08 18.15
CA GLU A 6 -14.91 10.73 19.54
C GLU A 6 -14.69 9.21 19.65
N MET A 7 -13.77 8.80 20.52
CA MET A 7 -13.43 7.40 20.65
C MET A 7 -14.56 6.64 21.33
N ILE A 8 -15.13 5.65 20.63
CA ILE A 8 -16.19 4.78 21.16
C ILE A 8 -15.59 3.51 21.79
N ASN A 9 -14.55 2.95 21.18
CA ASN A 9 -13.90 1.72 21.64
C ASN A 9 -12.39 1.76 21.35
N PHE A 10 -11.59 1.83 22.42
CA PHE A 10 -10.13 1.86 22.33
C PHE A 10 -9.53 0.59 21.71
N TRP A 11 -10.00 -0.59 22.13
CA TRP A 11 -9.45 -1.87 21.69
C TRP A 11 -9.71 -2.14 20.20
N ALA A 12 -10.87 -1.71 19.70
CA ALA A 12 -11.19 -1.80 18.27
C ALA A 12 -10.28 -0.92 17.41
N VAL A 13 -9.86 0.24 17.94
CA VAL A 13 -8.89 1.12 17.26
C VAL A 13 -7.49 0.50 17.31
N LEU A 14 -7.07 0.00 18.47
CA LEU A 14 -5.72 -0.56 18.67
C LEU A 14 -5.47 -1.80 17.81
N PHE A 15 -6.45 -2.71 17.74
CA PHE A 15 -6.36 -3.98 17.01
C PHE A 15 -7.04 -3.93 15.64
N ASN A 16 -7.13 -2.74 15.04
CA ASN A 16 -7.57 -2.60 13.65
C ASN A 16 -6.65 -3.45 12.73
N PRO A 17 -7.17 -4.33 11.87
CA PRO A 17 -6.37 -5.17 10.98
C PRO A 17 -5.33 -4.39 10.18
N VAL A 18 -5.70 -3.21 9.65
CA VAL A 18 -4.79 -2.34 8.89
C VAL A 18 -3.64 -1.85 9.77
N ALA A 19 -3.89 -1.57 11.05
CA ALA A 19 -2.86 -1.12 11.98
C ALA A 19 -1.90 -2.26 12.33
N VAL A 20 -2.42 -3.48 12.56
CA VAL A 20 -1.62 -4.67 12.85
C VAL A 20 -0.73 -5.03 11.67
N ASP A 21 -1.28 -5.06 10.45
CA ASP A 21 -0.53 -5.36 9.23
C ASP A 21 0.60 -4.34 9.00
N LYS A 22 0.28 -3.04 9.12
CA LYS A 22 1.27 -1.96 9.02
C LYS A 22 2.36 -2.08 10.08
N PHE A 23 2.00 -2.36 11.33
CA PHE A 23 2.96 -2.53 12.43
C PHE A 23 3.93 -3.68 12.15
N MET A 24 3.40 -4.85 11.81
CA MET A 24 4.20 -6.04 11.52
C MET A 24 5.13 -5.82 10.33
N HIS A 25 4.62 -5.26 9.23
CA HIS A 25 5.42 -5.00 8.03
C HIS A 25 6.51 -3.95 8.28
N THR A 26 6.21 -2.88 9.02
CA THR A 26 7.16 -1.79 9.30
C THR A 26 8.30 -2.24 10.20
N ILE A 27 7.99 -2.96 11.28
CA ILE A 27 9.03 -3.44 12.22
C ILE A 27 9.97 -4.44 11.56
N THR A 28 9.40 -5.41 10.84
CA THR A 28 10.20 -6.43 10.15
C THR A 28 11.05 -5.81 9.04
N SER A 29 10.55 -4.78 8.37
CA SER A 29 11.34 -3.97 7.43
C SER A 29 12.48 -3.23 8.12
N GLY A 30 12.28 -2.72 9.33
CA GLY A 30 13.33 -2.13 10.16
C GLY A 30 14.43 -3.15 10.55
N PHE A 31 14.06 -4.39 10.85
CA PHE A 31 15.02 -5.48 11.11
C PHE A 31 15.84 -5.84 9.86
N LEU A 32 15.20 -5.86 8.69
CA LEU A 32 15.89 -6.06 7.42
C LEU A 32 16.87 -4.92 7.14
N LEU A 33 16.45 -3.67 7.35
CA LEU A 33 17.30 -2.49 7.19
C LEU A 33 18.54 -2.58 8.08
N GLY A 34 18.37 -2.88 9.38
CA GLY A 34 19.48 -3.06 10.31
C GLY A 34 20.44 -4.18 9.86
N SER A 35 19.90 -5.29 9.39
CA SER A 35 20.69 -6.40 8.86
C SER A 35 21.53 -6.00 7.64
N ILE A 36 20.92 -5.34 6.65
CA ILE A 36 21.63 -4.88 5.44
C ILE A 36 22.71 -3.85 5.81
N PHE A 37 22.44 -2.95 6.75
CA PHE A 37 23.42 -2.01 7.24
C PHE A 37 24.65 -2.70 7.84
N VAL A 38 24.44 -3.68 8.75
CA VAL A 38 25.53 -4.44 9.37
C VAL A 38 26.32 -5.24 8.32
N ILE A 39 25.63 -5.89 7.37
CA ILE A 39 26.27 -6.62 6.27
C ILE A 39 27.13 -5.68 5.42
N GLY A 40 26.61 -4.51 5.05
CA GLY A 40 27.32 -3.54 4.21
C GLY A 40 28.55 -2.94 4.90
N VAL A 41 28.43 -2.49 6.16
CA VAL A 41 29.56 -1.94 6.93
C VAL A 41 30.63 -2.99 7.18
N SER A 42 30.23 -4.21 7.55
CA SER A 42 31.17 -5.32 7.73
C SER A 42 31.85 -5.71 6.41
N SER A 43 31.13 -5.63 5.29
CA SER A 43 31.70 -5.86 3.95
C SER A 43 32.75 -4.80 3.60
N PHE A 44 32.54 -3.54 4.00
CA PHE A 44 33.54 -2.49 3.88
C PHE A 44 34.80 -2.79 4.71
N TYR A 45 34.66 -3.32 5.93
CA TYR A 45 35.80 -3.74 6.76
C TYR A 45 36.62 -4.84 6.07
N LEU A 46 35.96 -5.84 5.49
CA LEU A 46 36.64 -6.89 4.71
C LEU A 46 37.35 -6.32 3.46
N LEU A 47 36.74 -5.36 2.75
CA LEU A 47 37.38 -4.69 1.60
C LEU A 47 38.66 -3.92 2.01
N LYS A 48 38.70 -3.40 3.24
CA LYS A 48 39.84 -2.69 3.81
C LYS A 48 40.81 -3.59 4.57
N LYS A 49 40.56 -4.90 4.63
CA LYS A 49 41.36 -5.87 5.41
C LYS A 49 41.47 -5.48 6.89
N ARG A 50 40.36 -5.02 7.48
CA ARG A 50 40.26 -4.60 8.89
C ARG A 50 39.31 -5.53 9.63
N GLU A 51 39.65 -5.84 10.89
CA GLU A 51 38.79 -6.56 11.84
C GLU A 51 38.10 -7.79 11.22
N GLU A 52 38.86 -8.59 10.47
CA GLU A 52 38.29 -9.60 9.57
C GLU A 52 37.46 -10.67 10.29
N TRP A 53 37.90 -11.08 11.48
CA TRP A 53 37.19 -12.04 12.30
C TRP A 53 35.84 -11.52 12.76
N LEU A 54 35.80 -10.26 13.23
CA LEU A 54 34.57 -9.59 13.65
C LEU A 54 33.64 -9.42 12.46
N ALA A 55 34.15 -8.89 11.35
CA ALA A 55 33.37 -8.62 10.15
C ALA A 55 32.71 -9.89 9.58
N LYS A 56 33.43 -11.02 9.49
CA LYS A 56 32.85 -12.30 9.05
C LYS A 56 31.70 -12.76 9.95
N ARG A 57 31.87 -12.67 11.28
CA ARG A 57 30.84 -13.08 12.25
C ARG A 57 29.63 -12.14 12.22
N SER A 58 29.85 -10.84 12.12
CA SER A 58 28.79 -9.85 11.96
C SER A 58 27.97 -10.08 10.70
N ILE A 59 28.62 -10.35 9.55
CA ILE A 59 27.92 -10.67 8.30
C ILE A 59 27.10 -11.96 8.42
N PHE A 60 27.62 -12.97 9.11
CA PHE A 60 26.91 -14.23 9.29
C PHE A 60 25.62 -14.06 10.11
N ILE A 61 25.72 -13.42 11.28
CA ILE A 61 24.58 -13.20 12.17
C ILE A 61 23.54 -12.30 11.50
N ALA A 62 23.98 -11.17 10.94
CA ALA A 62 23.10 -10.25 10.23
C ALA A 62 22.52 -10.88 8.94
N GLY A 63 23.27 -11.75 8.28
CA GLY A 63 22.81 -12.51 7.12
C GLY A 63 21.64 -13.43 7.46
N ILE A 64 21.76 -14.22 8.53
CA ILE A 64 20.67 -15.10 8.99
C ILE A 64 19.46 -14.28 9.43
N PHE A 65 19.68 -13.28 10.28
CA PHE A 65 18.60 -12.45 10.80
C PHE A 65 17.89 -11.67 9.69
N GLY A 66 18.64 -11.12 8.74
CA GLY A 66 18.12 -10.42 7.57
C GLY A 66 17.41 -11.34 6.59
N PHE A 67 17.89 -12.57 6.40
CA PHE A 67 17.22 -13.56 5.56
C PHE A 67 15.84 -13.93 6.14
N LEU A 68 15.78 -14.24 7.44
CA LEU A 68 14.50 -14.51 8.10
C LEU A 68 13.57 -13.28 8.07
N SER A 69 14.11 -12.10 8.39
CA SER A 69 13.34 -10.85 8.38
C SER A 69 12.78 -10.53 6.99
N SER A 70 13.57 -10.70 5.93
CA SER A 70 13.11 -10.44 4.55
C SER A 70 12.01 -11.39 4.09
N LEU A 71 12.06 -12.67 4.48
CA LEU A 71 10.94 -13.58 4.24
C LEU A 71 9.67 -13.12 4.99
N THR A 72 9.80 -12.68 6.24
CA THR A 72 8.66 -12.12 6.99
C THR A 72 8.13 -10.83 6.38
N VAL A 73 9.00 -9.95 5.85
CA VAL A 73 8.60 -8.72 5.15
C VAL A 73 7.77 -9.05 3.90
N VAL A 74 8.17 -10.04 3.10
CA VAL A 74 7.40 -10.47 1.92
C VAL A 74 6.03 -11.03 2.33
N LEU A 75 5.99 -11.88 3.36
CA LEU A 75 4.72 -12.45 3.85
C LEU A 75 3.77 -11.38 4.39
N THR A 76 4.27 -10.47 5.24
CA THR A 76 3.46 -9.37 5.80
C THR A 76 3.09 -8.33 4.74
N GLY A 77 3.90 -8.18 3.69
CA GLY A 77 3.61 -7.33 2.54
C GLY A 77 2.47 -7.87 1.69
N ASP A 78 2.46 -9.18 1.42
CA ASP A 78 1.33 -9.84 0.73
C ASP A 78 0.03 -9.68 1.53
N LEU A 79 0.07 -9.95 2.85
CA LEU A 79 -1.09 -9.73 3.73
C LEU A 79 -1.59 -8.29 3.68
N SER A 80 -0.68 -7.32 3.79
CA SER A 80 -1.01 -5.89 3.70
C SER A 80 -1.65 -5.53 2.35
N ALA A 81 -1.16 -6.11 1.25
CA ALA A 81 -1.69 -5.88 -0.09
C ALA A 81 -3.12 -6.43 -0.25
N ARG A 82 -3.41 -7.61 0.32
CA ARG A 82 -4.75 -8.21 0.33
C ARG A 82 -5.74 -7.39 1.15
N THR A 83 -5.37 -7.02 2.37
CA THR A 83 -6.17 -6.12 3.21
C THR A 83 -6.45 -4.82 2.46
N LEU A 84 -5.47 -4.28 1.73
CA LEU A 84 -5.63 -3.06 0.94
C LEU A 84 -6.59 -3.22 -0.24
N ALA A 85 -6.56 -4.36 -0.93
CA ALA A 85 -7.48 -4.65 -2.02
C ALA A 85 -8.96 -4.62 -1.56
N GLU A 86 -9.23 -5.02 -0.32
CA GLU A 86 -10.57 -4.97 0.28
C GLU A 86 -10.96 -3.58 0.80
N VAL A 87 -10.07 -2.94 1.56
CA VAL A 87 -10.41 -1.68 2.27
C VAL A 87 -10.19 -0.42 1.43
N GLN A 88 -9.24 -0.44 0.48
CA GLN A 88 -8.89 0.69 -0.39
C GLN A 88 -8.60 0.21 -1.83
N PRO A 89 -9.61 -0.31 -2.56
CA PRO A 89 -9.41 -0.93 -3.86
C PRO A 89 -8.85 0.03 -4.93
N VAL A 90 -9.20 1.33 -4.89
CA VAL A 90 -8.69 2.32 -5.85
C VAL A 90 -7.17 2.48 -5.72
N LYS A 91 -6.68 2.51 -4.47
CA LYS A 91 -5.26 2.59 -4.17
C LYS A 91 -4.53 1.33 -4.63
N PHE A 92 -5.11 0.17 -4.36
CA PHE A 92 -4.54 -1.10 -4.82
C PHE A 92 -4.50 -1.20 -6.35
N ALA A 93 -5.57 -0.83 -7.05
CA ALA A 93 -5.59 -0.81 -8.52
C ALA A 93 -4.53 0.15 -9.11
N ALA A 94 -4.22 1.24 -8.41
CA ALA A 94 -3.16 2.16 -8.80
C ALA A 94 -1.74 1.56 -8.66
N PHE A 95 -1.52 0.56 -7.80
CA PHE A 95 -0.20 -0.09 -7.66
C PHE A 95 0.20 -0.83 -8.93
N GLU A 96 -0.78 -1.38 -9.63
CA GLU A 96 -0.61 -2.17 -10.85
C GLU A 96 -0.92 -1.39 -12.13
N ALA A 97 -1.26 -0.09 -12.01
CA ALA A 97 -1.84 0.72 -13.08
C ALA A 97 -3.00 -0.02 -13.80
N HIS A 98 -3.85 -0.67 -13.00
CA HIS A 98 -4.93 -1.54 -13.46
C HIS A 98 -6.21 -0.74 -13.70
N TYR A 99 -6.39 -0.23 -14.93
CA TYR A 99 -7.52 0.63 -15.27
C TYR A 99 -8.80 -0.13 -15.61
N GLU A 100 -8.68 -1.24 -16.32
CA GLU A 100 -9.80 -2.06 -16.79
C GLU A 100 -9.97 -3.30 -15.94
N GLY A 101 -11.16 -3.49 -15.36
CA GLY A 101 -11.48 -4.70 -14.62
C GLY A 101 -11.40 -5.94 -15.51
N LYS A 102 -10.81 -7.00 -14.97
CA LYS A 102 -10.79 -8.30 -15.65
C LYS A 102 -10.62 -9.46 -14.69
N ARG A 103 -11.07 -10.63 -15.14
CA ARG A 103 -10.70 -11.93 -14.57
C ARG A 103 -9.33 -12.34 -15.10
N ASN A 104 -8.64 -13.21 -14.37
CA ASN A 104 -7.28 -13.64 -14.71
C ASN A 104 -6.31 -12.45 -14.88
N ALA A 105 -6.45 -11.46 -14.00
CA ALA A 105 -5.59 -10.29 -13.99
C ALA A 105 -4.15 -10.72 -13.66
N GLY A 106 -3.19 -10.27 -14.48
CA GLY A 106 -1.77 -10.52 -14.28
C GLY A 106 -1.16 -9.51 -13.32
N LEU A 107 -0.20 -9.95 -12.50
CA LEU A 107 0.63 -9.05 -11.71
C LEU A 107 1.76 -8.52 -12.59
N VAL A 108 1.97 -7.21 -12.61
CA VAL A 108 3.08 -6.58 -13.31
C VAL A 108 4.36 -6.82 -12.52
N ALA A 109 5.31 -7.54 -13.11
CA ALA A 109 6.63 -7.74 -12.50
C ALA A 109 7.55 -6.55 -12.81
N PHE A 110 7.41 -5.98 -14.02
CA PHE A 110 8.14 -4.79 -14.46
C PHE A 110 7.33 -4.07 -15.54
N GLY A 111 7.27 -2.74 -15.47
CA GLY A 111 6.62 -1.95 -16.51
C GLY A 111 7.13 -0.51 -16.58
N LEU A 112 7.03 0.09 -17.77
CA LEU A 112 7.24 1.52 -17.97
C LEU A 112 5.95 2.15 -18.44
N LEU A 113 5.46 3.14 -17.69
CA LEU A 113 4.23 3.85 -17.98
C LEU A 113 4.46 5.00 -18.96
N LYS A 114 3.48 5.23 -19.83
CA LYS A 114 3.30 6.43 -20.65
C LYS A 114 1.88 6.96 -20.44
N ASP A 115 1.68 8.24 -20.76
CA ASP A 115 0.33 8.78 -20.90
C ASP A 115 -0.33 8.21 -22.15
N SER A 116 -1.58 7.78 -22.01
CA SER A 116 -2.43 7.42 -23.15
C SER A 116 -3.24 8.64 -23.61
N GLU A 117 -3.89 8.53 -24.77
CA GLU A 117 -4.82 9.56 -25.26
C GLU A 117 -6.15 9.56 -24.46
N GLU A 118 -6.43 8.48 -23.74
CA GLU A 118 -7.64 8.34 -22.94
C GLU A 118 -7.54 9.09 -21.61
N LYS A 119 -8.67 9.67 -21.18
CA LYS A 119 -8.78 10.40 -19.93
C LYS A 119 -9.97 9.92 -19.11
N ILE A 120 -9.80 9.95 -17.80
CA ILE A 120 -10.90 9.82 -16.82
C ILE A 120 -11.06 11.20 -16.20
N GLY A 121 -12.09 11.93 -16.64
CA GLY A 121 -12.24 13.35 -16.35
C GLY A 121 -11.03 14.14 -16.87
N GLU A 122 -10.34 14.84 -15.98
CA GLU A 122 -9.12 15.59 -16.31
C GLU A 122 -7.82 14.77 -16.24
N LYS A 123 -7.85 13.55 -15.68
CA LYS A 123 -6.65 12.72 -15.47
C LYS A 123 -6.37 11.80 -16.67
N ASN A 124 -5.12 11.81 -17.14
CA ASN A 124 -4.67 10.89 -18.18
C ASN A 124 -4.60 9.45 -17.67
N VAL A 125 -5.15 8.52 -18.45
CA VAL A 125 -4.95 7.08 -18.23
C VAL A 125 -3.50 6.74 -18.54
N LYS A 126 -2.90 5.87 -17.73
CA LYS A 126 -1.54 5.37 -17.95
C LYS A 126 -1.59 4.06 -18.72
N ASP A 127 -0.85 4.00 -19.81
CA ASP A 127 -0.64 2.80 -20.61
C ASP A 127 0.84 2.35 -20.49
N PHE A 128 1.15 1.15 -20.96
CA PHE A 128 2.50 0.59 -20.87
C PHE A 128 3.27 0.77 -22.19
N VAL A 129 4.48 1.32 -22.10
CA VAL A 129 5.47 1.25 -23.20
C VAL A 129 6.01 -0.17 -23.30
N MET A 130 6.31 -0.76 -22.13
CA MET A 130 6.74 -2.14 -21.98
C MET A 130 6.16 -2.69 -20.69
N LYS A 131 5.80 -3.96 -20.71
CA LYS A 131 5.18 -4.65 -19.59
C LYS A 131 5.59 -6.11 -19.57
N ILE A 132 6.03 -6.57 -18.42
CA ILE A 132 6.25 -7.99 -18.11
C ILE A 132 5.25 -8.33 -17.01
N GLU A 133 4.27 -9.17 -17.33
CA GLU A 133 3.25 -9.62 -16.38
C GLU A 133 3.34 -11.13 -16.11
N ILE A 134 2.95 -11.51 -14.91
CA ILE A 134 2.74 -12.90 -14.49
C ILE A 134 1.24 -13.18 -14.56
N PRO A 135 0.76 -13.94 -15.57
CA PRO A 135 -0.67 -14.11 -15.82
C PRO A 135 -1.41 -14.73 -14.63
N GLY A 136 -2.57 -14.15 -14.28
CA GLY A 136 -3.48 -14.65 -13.24
C GLY A 136 -3.02 -14.45 -11.80
N PHE A 137 -1.80 -13.94 -11.57
CA PHE A 137 -1.25 -13.83 -10.23
C PHE A 137 -1.96 -12.76 -9.40
N LEU A 138 -2.36 -11.64 -10.01
CA LEU A 138 -3.09 -10.57 -9.32
C LEU A 138 -4.48 -11.06 -8.87
N SER A 139 -5.19 -11.81 -9.72
CA SER A 139 -6.48 -12.43 -9.34
C SER A 139 -6.35 -13.42 -8.17
N ILE A 140 -5.28 -14.22 -8.14
CA ILE A 140 -5.00 -15.13 -7.02
C ILE A 140 -4.72 -14.34 -5.74
N MET A 141 -3.95 -13.27 -5.82
CA MET A 141 -3.63 -12.45 -4.64
C MET A 141 -4.89 -11.81 -4.05
N THR A 142 -5.75 -11.20 -4.88
CA THR A 142 -6.92 -10.47 -4.38
C THR A 142 -8.10 -11.37 -4.03
N GLY A 143 -8.32 -12.44 -4.80
CA GLY A 143 -9.54 -13.24 -4.69
C GLY A 143 -9.29 -14.74 -4.54
N GLY A 144 -8.06 -15.19 -4.31
CA GLY A 144 -7.71 -16.58 -4.04
C GLY A 144 -7.73 -17.54 -5.25
N ASP A 145 -8.33 -17.14 -6.37
CA ASP A 145 -8.42 -17.92 -7.60
C ASP A 145 -8.11 -17.06 -8.84
N LYS A 146 -7.64 -17.69 -9.92
CA LYS A 146 -7.38 -17.04 -11.20
C LYS A 146 -8.63 -16.44 -11.83
N ASN A 147 -9.82 -16.97 -11.53
CA ASN A 147 -11.07 -16.48 -12.10
C ASN A 147 -11.70 -15.32 -11.33
N SER A 148 -11.11 -14.93 -10.20
CA SER A 148 -11.59 -13.81 -9.40
C SER A 148 -11.44 -12.50 -10.19
N PHE A 149 -12.54 -11.74 -10.24
CA PHE A 149 -12.59 -10.45 -10.92
C PHE A 149 -11.84 -9.41 -10.08
N VAL A 150 -10.87 -8.74 -10.71
CA VAL A 150 -10.13 -7.65 -10.07
C VAL A 150 -10.67 -6.34 -10.63
N PRO A 151 -11.33 -5.50 -9.82
CA PRO A 151 -11.90 -4.24 -10.28
C PRO A 151 -10.78 -3.28 -10.71
N GLY A 152 -10.96 -2.68 -11.88
CA GLY A 152 -10.08 -1.64 -12.40
C GLY A 152 -10.40 -0.26 -11.83
N ILE A 153 -9.52 0.70 -12.05
CA ILE A 153 -9.77 2.10 -11.68
C ILE A 153 -11.08 2.60 -12.30
N LYS A 154 -11.40 2.25 -13.56
CA LYS A 154 -12.65 2.67 -14.20
C LYS A 154 -13.88 2.13 -13.48
N ASP A 155 -13.89 0.86 -13.12
CA ASP A 155 -14.99 0.24 -12.36
C ASP A 155 -15.21 0.91 -11.01
N LEU A 156 -14.12 1.29 -10.34
CA LEU A 156 -14.18 1.87 -9.00
C LEU A 156 -14.62 3.34 -9.00
N ILE A 157 -14.39 4.05 -10.11
CA ILE A 157 -14.75 5.46 -10.28
C ILE A 157 -16.13 5.62 -10.92
N LEU A 158 -16.38 4.93 -12.04
CA LEU A 158 -17.63 5.03 -12.80
C LEU A 158 -18.73 4.12 -12.24
N GLY A 159 -18.37 3.18 -11.39
CA GLY A 159 -19.25 2.12 -10.92
C GLY A 159 -19.24 0.93 -11.87
N ASN A 160 -19.60 -0.22 -11.34
CA ASN A 160 -19.79 -1.45 -12.11
C ASN A 160 -21.02 -2.16 -11.52
N SER A 161 -21.92 -2.63 -12.38
CA SER A 161 -23.10 -3.39 -11.98
C SER A 161 -23.17 -4.77 -12.64
N GLU A 162 -22.23 -5.06 -13.54
CA GLU A 162 -22.25 -6.28 -14.37
C GLU A 162 -21.49 -7.43 -13.70
N ASP A 163 -20.27 -7.16 -13.20
CA ASP A 163 -19.41 -8.18 -12.58
C ASP A 163 -19.45 -8.14 -11.05
N VAL A 164 -19.39 -6.94 -10.48
CA VAL A 164 -19.38 -6.69 -9.03
C VAL A 164 -20.17 -5.42 -8.79
N GLN A 165 -21.14 -5.46 -7.86
CA GLN A 165 -21.96 -4.29 -7.51
C GLN A 165 -21.11 -3.24 -6.78
N ILE A 166 -20.54 -2.31 -7.56
CA ILE A 166 -19.65 -1.24 -7.11
C ILE A 166 -20.34 0.09 -7.36
N LEU A 167 -20.60 0.84 -6.29
CA LEU A 167 -21.11 2.20 -6.35
C LEU A 167 -20.09 3.13 -7.03
N SER A 168 -20.58 3.97 -7.94
CA SER A 168 -19.76 5.00 -8.59
C SER A 168 -19.29 6.04 -7.56
N VAL A 169 -18.20 6.74 -7.87
CA VAL A 169 -17.73 7.85 -7.02
C VAL A 169 -18.71 9.01 -7.05
N GLU A 170 -19.38 9.28 -8.17
CA GLU A 170 -20.40 10.33 -8.23
C GLU A 170 -21.53 10.05 -7.24
N GLU A 171 -22.03 8.81 -7.20
CA GLU A 171 -23.08 8.43 -6.24
C GLU A 171 -22.57 8.53 -4.79
N LYS A 172 -21.33 8.11 -4.52
CA LYS A 172 -20.70 8.30 -3.19
C LYS A 172 -20.62 9.79 -2.81
N MET A 173 -20.29 10.66 -3.77
CA MET A 173 -20.25 12.10 -3.56
C MET A 173 -21.64 12.66 -3.26
N GLU A 174 -22.68 12.26 -3.99
CA GLU A 174 -24.07 12.66 -3.71
C GLU A 174 -24.52 12.26 -2.31
N ARG A 175 -24.30 10.99 -1.94
CA ARG A 175 -24.65 10.48 -0.61
C ARG A 175 -23.86 11.18 0.50
N GLY A 176 -22.58 11.46 0.26
CA GLY A 176 -21.75 12.24 1.17
C GLY A 176 -22.22 13.69 1.32
N ARG A 177 -22.57 14.36 0.21
CA ARG A 177 -23.11 15.73 0.20
C ARG A 177 -24.41 15.79 1.00
N TYR A 178 -25.31 14.82 0.81
CA TYR A 178 -26.53 14.70 1.60
C TYR A 178 -26.24 14.60 3.11
N ALA A 179 -25.32 13.72 3.52
CA ALA A 179 -24.94 13.58 4.92
C ALA A 179 -24.31 14.85 5.51
N ARG A 180 -23.53 15.59 4.71
CA ARG A 180 -22.94 16.88 5.10
C ARG A 180 -24.01 17.96 5.27
N ASP A 181 -24.94 18.06 4.32
CA ASP A 181 -25.97 19.07 4.32
C ASP A 181 -26.94 18.84 5.50
N LEU A 182 -27.29 17.59 5.77
CA LEU A 182 -28.05 17.20 6.95
C LEU A 182 -27.33 17.55 8.27
N LEU A 183 -26.00 17.40 8.32
CA LEU A 183 -25.20 17.84 9.47
C LEU A 183 -25.20 19.36 9.63
N ASN A 184 -25.25 20.11 8.54
CA ASN A 184 -25.37 21.57 8.57
C ASN A 184 -26.76 22.00 9.05
N GLU A 185 -27.83 21.36 8.56
CA GLU A 185 -29.19 21.57 9.06
C GLU A 185 -29.29 21.32 10.57
N TYR A 186 -28.66 20.24 11.07
CA TYR A 186 -28.61 19.97 12.50
C TYR A 186 -27.94 21.11 13.30
N LYS A 187 -26.85 21.67 12.78
CA LYS A 187 -26.15 22.80 13.41
C LYS A 187 -26.99 24.07 13.38
N GLU A 188 -27.71 24.32 12.29
CA GLU A 188 -28.63 25.46 12.13
C GLU A 188 -29.82 25.35 13.09
N ALA A 189 -30.51 24.20 13.12
CA ALA A 189 -31.60 23.94 14.06
C ALA A 189 -31.16 24.12 15.52
N LYS A 190 -29.96 23.65 15.87
CA LYS A 190 -29.40 23.84 17.23
C LYS A 190 -29.10 25.32 17.53
N LYS A 191 -28.68 26.09 16.53
CA LYS A 191 -28.43 27.54 16.66
C LYS A 191 -29.74 28.31 16.84
N ASP A 192 -30.78 27.93 16.12
CA ASP A 192 -32.11 28.54 16.16
C ASP A 192 -32.96 28.06 17.36
N LYS A 193 -32.41 27.13 18.16
CA LYS A 193 -33.05 26.48 19.32
C LYS A 193 -34.32 25.70 18.94
N ASP A 194 -34.41 25.23 17.70
CA ASP A 194 -35.44 24.28 17.27
C ASP A 194 -35.06 22.87 17.74
N VAL A 195 -35.58 22.50 18.92
CA VAL A 195 -35.28 21.22 19.57
C VAL A 195 -35.89 20.05 18.79
N ILE A 196 -37.07 20.23 18.21
CA ILE A 196 -37.79 19.15 17.52
C ILE A 196 -37.00 18.74 16.28
N ARG A 197 -36.65 19.72 15.43
CA ARG A 197 -35.89 19.47 14.20
C ARG A 197 -34.50 18.91 14.49
N ALA A 198 -33.83 19.41 15.54
CA ALA A 198 -32.52 18.92 15.92
C ALA A 198 -32.55 17.44 16.39
N ASP A 199 -33.58 17.04 17.15
CA ASP A 199 -33.71 15.65 17.61
C ASP A 199 -34.11 14.69 16.49
N GLU A 200 -34.95 15.11 15.54
CA GLU A 200 -35.26 14.34 14.32
C GLU A 200 -33.99 14.00 13.55
N ILE A 201 -33.18 15.01 13.24
CA ILE A 201 -31.94 14.81 12.48
C ILE A 201 -30.96 13.93 13.28
N LYS A 202 -30.86 14.15 14.60
CA LYS A 202 -30.02 13.33 15.47
C LYS A 202 -30.39 11.85 15.40
N ASN A 203 -31.69 11.51 15.34
CA ASN A 203 -32.14 10.13 15.22
C ASN A 203 -31.70 9.50 13.89
N ILE A 204 -31.75 10.24 12.78
CA ILE A 204 -31.24 9.77 11.47
C ILE A 204 -29.76 9.38 11.57
N PHE A 205 -28.93 10.18 12.24
CA PHE A 205 -27.51 9.85 12.43
C PHE A 205 -27.24 8.62 13.32
N LEU A 206 -28.25 8.13 14.05
CA LEU A 206 -28.16 6.91 14.87
C LEU A 206 -28.61 5.66 14.09
N GLU A 207 -29.29 5.82 12.96
CA GLU A 207 -29.76 4.72 12.14
C GLU A 207 -28.59 4.05 11.41
N LYS A 208 -28.53 2.71 11.50
CA LYS A 208 -27.46 1.92 10.87
C LYS A 208 -27.46 2.05 9.35
N ASP A 209 -28.65 2.15 8.75
CA ASP A 209 -28.80 2.25 7.30
C ASP A 209 -28.23 3.59 6.81
N PHE A 210 -28.56 4.70 7.47
CA PHE A 210 -27.94 5.99 7.18
C PHE A 210 -26.42 5.98 7.35
N ILE A 211 -25.91 5.34 8.41
CA ILE A 211 -24.47 5.24 8.64
C ILE A 211 -23.78 4.49 7.50
N ASN A 212 -24.32 3.35 7.09
CA ASN A 212 -23.70 2.48 6.09
C ASN A 212 -23.85 3.00 4.66
N ASP A 213 -25.01 3.57 4.33
CA ASP A 213 -25.34 3.97 2.96
C ASP A 213 -24.96 5.42 2.66
N TYR A 214 -24.95 6.32 3.65
CA TYR A 214 -24.69 7.75 3.44
C TYR A 214 -23.47 8.23 4.20
N PHE A 215 -23.47 8.13 5.53
CA PHE A 215 -22.41 8.72 6.35
C PHE A 215 -21.04 8.10 6.10
N ARG A 216 -20.97 6.81 5.71
CA ARG A 216 -19.73 6.15 5.29
C ARG A 216 -19.01 6.89 4.16
N PHE A 217 -19.75 7.60 3.31
CA PHE A 217 -19.22 8.36 2.18
C PHE A 217 -19.06 9.86 2.47
N PHE A 218 -19.21 10.28 3.73
CA PHE A 218 -19.11 11.69 4.13
C PHE A 218 -17.84 12.38 3.63
N GLY A 219 -16.70 11.69 3.59
CA GLY A 219 -15.43 12.22 3.05
C GLY A 219 -15.47 12.56 1.56
N TYR A 220 -16.28 11.85 0.77
CA TYR A 220 -16.42 12.09 -0.68
C TYR A 220 -17.15 13.41 -0.98
N ALA A 221 -17.89 13.97 0.00
CA ALA A 221 -18.59 15.24 -0.14
C ALA A 221 -17.69 16.44 -0.44
N PHE A 222 -16.38 16.30 -0.19
CA PHE A 222 -15.37 17.35 -0.35
C PHE A 222 -14.57 17.24 -1.65
N LEU A 223 -14.77 16.16 -2.43
CA LEU A 223 -14.19 16.03 -3.76
C LEU A 223 -14.88 17.01 -4.72
N ARG A 224 -14.13 17.52 -5.70
CA ARG A 224 -14.68 18.43 -6.72
C ARG A 224 -15.21 17.65 -7.90
N SER A 225 -14.51 16.60 -8.30
CA SER A 225 -14.92 15.69 -9.37
C SER A 225 -14.63 14.23 -9.02
N PRO A 226 -15.31 13.25 -9.67
CA PRO A 226 -15.12 11.83 -9.38
C PRO A 226 -13.67 11.34 -9.55
N GLU A 227 -12.96 11.86 -10.53
CA GLU A 227 -11.58 11.50 -10.81
C GLU A 227 -10.60 11.98 -9.72
N ASP A 228 -10.98 12.92 -8.85
CA ASP A 228 -10.15 13.33 -7.72
C ASP A 228 -9.82 12.13 -6.82
N ALA A 229 -10.75 11.17 -6.68
CA ALA A 229 -10.55 9.95 -5.90
C ALA A 229 -9.43 9.03 -6.42
N ILE A 230 -8.93 9.24 -7.64
CA ILE A 230 -7.81 8.48 -8.21
C ILE A 230 -6.49 9.03 -7.64
N PRO A 231 -5.69 8.26 -6.88
CA PRO A 231 -4.38 8.69 -6.42
C PRO A 231 -3.40 8.85 -7.60
N ASN A 232 -2.22 9.40 -7.36
CA ASN A 232 -1.20 9.48 -8.40
C ASN A 232 -0.70 8.08 -8.80
N VAL A 233 -1.25 7.54 -9.91
CA VAL A 233 -0.99 6.18 -10.39
C VAL A 233 0.49 5.96 -10.70
N SER A 234 1.18 6.93 -11.29
CA SER A 234 2.61 6.76 -11.62
C SER A 234 3.46 6.63 -10.36
N ILE A 235 3.23 7.47 -9.36
CA ILE A 235 3.96 7.40 -8.09
C ILE A 235 3.65 6.07 -7.39
N ALA A 236 2.38 5.69 -7.30
CA ALA A 236 1.98 4.44 -6.68
C ALA A 236 2.61 3.22 -7.37
N PHE A 237 2.54 3.16 -8.70
CA PHE A 237 3.11 2.09 -9.50
C PHE A 237 4.62 1.94 -9.29
N TYR A 238 5.38 3.02 -9.50
CA TYR A 238 6.85 2.95 -9.42
C TYR A 238 7.34 2.70 -8.00
N SER A 239 6.73 3.32 -6.99
CA SER A 239 7.09 3.09 -5.59
C SER A 239 6.82 1.64 -5.16
N PHE A 240 5.67 1.07 -5.55
CA PHE A 240 5.36 -0.33 -5.27
C PHE A 240 6.36 -1.29 -5.92
N HIS A 241 6.58 -1.15 -7.23
CA HIS A 241 7.46 -2.05 -7.97
C HIS A 241 8.91 -1.96 -7.50
N LEU A 242 9.42 -0.74 -7.28
CA LEU A 242 10.78 -0.54 -6.78
C LEU A 242 10.97 -1.18 -5.40
N MET A 243 10.01 -0.99 -4.50
CA MET A 243 10.02 -1.60 -3.17
C MET A 243 10.02 -3.13 -3.25
N VAL A 244 9.15 -3.73 -4.06
CA VAL A 244 9.04 -5.19 -4.20
C VAL A 244 10.32 -5.78 -4.81
N ILE A 245 10.83 -5.19 -5.89
CA ILE A 245 12.08 -5.64 -6.55
C ILE A 245 13.24 -5.60 -5.55
N LEU A 246 13.38 -4.51 -4.79
CA LEU A 246 14.43 -4.39 -3.78
C LEU A 246 14.22 -5.37 -2.61
N GLY A 247 12.98 -5.64 -2.20
CA GLY A 247 12.64 -6.66 -1.20
C GLY A 247 13.18 -8.05 -1.58
N PHE A 248 12.88 -8.51 -2.80
CA PHE A 248 13.42 -9.78 -3.31
C PHE A 248 14.94 -9.75 -3.48
N PHE A 249 15.50 -8.62 -3.92
CA PHE A 249 16.95 -8.45 -3.97
C PHE A 249 17.60 -8.65 -2.59
N PHE A 250 17.04 -8.10 -1.51
CA PHE A 250 17.62 -8.27 -0.18
C PHE A 250 17.54 -9.70 0.36
N ILE A 251 16.52 -10.48 -0.02
CA ILE A 251 16.50 -11.93 0.27
C ILE A 251 17.75 -12.58 -0.31
N VAL A 252 18.07 -12.29 -1.57
CA VAL A 252 19.26 -12.83 -2.24
C VAL A 252 20.55 -12.34 -1.57
N ILE A 253 20.64 -11.07 -1.18
CA ILE A 253 21.81 -10.53 -0.45
C ILE A 253 22.07 -11.27 0.85
N CYS A 254 21.03 -11.42 1.68
CA CYS A 254 21.16 -12.09 2.97
C CYS A 254 21.48 -13.58 2.80
N ALA A 255 20.81 -14.27 1.87
CA ALA A 255 21.10 -15.68 1.58
C ALA A 255 22.55 -15.87 1.09
N LEU A 256 22.99 -15.02 0.16
CA LEU A 256 24.33 -15.09 -0.41
C LEU A 256 25.40 -14.70 0.61
N SER A 257 25.13 -13.75 1.50
CA SER A 257 26.07 -13.38 2.58
C SER A 257 26.35 -14.58 3.49
N VAL A 258 25.29 -15.29 3.92
CA VAL A 258 25.40 -16.51 4.74
C VAL A 258 26.15 -17.60 3.98
N PHE A 259 25.77 -17.85 2.73
CA PHE A 259 26.41 -18.87 1.90
C PHE A 259 27.92 -18.62 1.73
N LEU A 260 28.32 -17.38 1.42
CA LEU A 260 29.73 -17.01 1.22
C LEU A 260 30.55 -17.07 2.51
N VAL A 261 29.95 -16.77 3.66
CA VAL A 261 30.62 -16.96 4.96
C VAL A 261 30.81 -18.44 5.27
N LEU A 262 29.77 -19.27 5.07
CA LEU A 262 29.85 -20.72 5.32
C LEU A 262 30.87 -21.43 4.41
N ARG A 263 31.07 -20.93 3.20
CA ARG A 263 32.11 -21.42 2.28
C ARG A 263 33.51 -20.86 2.57
N ASP A 264 33.65 -19.96 3.54
CA ASP A 264 34.86 -19.18 3.82
C ASP A 264 35.47 -18.50 2.57
N THR A 265 34.61 -18.11 1.62
CA THR A 265 35.03 -17.45 0.36
C THR A 265 34.62 -15.98 0.30
N ILE A 266 33.94 -15.45 1.32
CA ILE A 266 33.42 -14.07 1.31
C ILE A 266 34.50 -13.01 1.04
N GLN A 267 35.70 -13.16 1.59
CA GLN A 267 36.81 -12.22 1.36
C GLN A 267 37.34 -12.25 -0.07
N LYS A 268 37.25 -13.40 -0.75
CA LYS A 268 37.70 -13.55 -2.14
C LYS A 268 36.71 -12.90 -3.10
N ASN A 269 35.43 -12.87 -2.75
CA ASN A 269 34.34 -12.33 -3.56
C ASN A 269 34.18 -10.81 -3.40
N ARG A 270 35.15 -10.04 -3.90
CA ARG A 270 35.13 -8.56 -3.79
C ARG A 270 33.91 -7.91 -4.43
N TRP A 271 33.36 -8.51 -5.49
CA TRP A 271 32.14 -8.05 -6.15
C TRP A 271 30.97 -8.03 -5.17
N PHE A 272 30.82 -9.09 -4.36
CA PHE A 272 29.75 -9.20 -3.38
C PHE A 272 29.93 -8.17 -2.27
N LEU A 273 31.17 -7.95 -1.80
CA LEU A 273 31.44 -6.97 -0.74
C LEU A 273 31.07 -5.54 -1.18
N TRP A 274 31.37 -5.17 -2.44
CA TRP A 274 30.94 -3.90 -3.00
C TRP A 274 29.43 -3.83 -3.16
N LEU A 275 28.82 -4.90 -3.65
CA LEU A 275 27.39 -4.97 -3.84
C LEU A 275 26.63 -4.83 -2.50
N ALA A 276 27.07 -5.54 -1.46
CA ALA A 276 26.56 -5.41 -0.10
C ALA A 276 26.74 -4.00 0.48
N LEU A 277 27.85 -3.33 0.19
CA LEU A 277 28.07 -1.94 0.60
C LEU A 277 27.08 -0.98 -0.09
N PHE A 278 26.87 -1.14 -1.40
CA PHE A 278 25.89 -0.35 -2.15
C PHE A 278 24.44 -0.72 -1.85
N SER A 279 24.18 -1.87 -1.22
CA SER A 279 22.84 -2.22 -0.71
C SER A 279 22.38 -1.33 0.45
N ILE A 280 23.28 -0.62 1.14
CA ILE A 280 22.91 0.29 2.24
C ILE A 280 21.95 1.39 1.74
N PRO A 281 22.31 2.26 0.78
CA PRO A 281 21.36 3.27 0.29
C PRO A 281 20.11 2.65 -0.34
N LEU A 282 20.22 1.47 -0.96
CA LEU A 282 19.06 0.80 -1.57
C LEU A 282 18.01 0.40 -0.54
N VAL A 283 18.40 -0.06 0.66
CA VAL A 283 17.41 -0.47 1.67
C VAL A 283 16.65 0.73 2.24
N TYR A 284 17.29 1.90 2.32
CA TYR A 284 16.60 3.15 2.62
C TYR A 284 15.64 3.55 1.50
N ILE A 285 16.06 3.46 0.23
CA ILE A 285 15.19 3.76 -0.92
C ILE A 285 13.95 2.85 -0.92
N ALA A 286 14.10 1.56 -0.60
CA ALA A 286 12.96 0.64 -0.49
C ALA A 286 12.00 1.07 0.64
N SER A 287 12.55 1.44 1.80
CA SER A 287 11.77 1.94 2.95
C SER A 287 11.00 3.22 2.61
N GLU A 288 11.66 4.21 2.01
CA GLU A 288 11.02 5.47 1.59
C GLU A 288 9.98 5.22 0.49
N SER A 289 10.25 4.32 -0.45
CA SER A 289 9.28 3.94 -1.48
C SER A 289 8.01 3.33 -0.86
N GLY A 290 8.16 2.50 0.18
CA GLY A 290 7.03 1.97 0.94
C GLY A 290 6.19 3.05 1.64
N TRP A 291 6.84 4.05 2.24
CA TRP A 291 6.14 5.18 2.86
C TRP A 291 5.46 6.09 1.85
N VAL A 292 6.14 6.41 0.74
CA VAL A 292 5.55 7.16 -0.38
C VAL A 292 4.31 6.45 -0.90
N LEU A 293 4.39 5.13 -1.11
CA LEU A 293 3.25 4.32 -1.53
C LEU A 293 2.09 4.37 -0.51
N ALA A 294 2.41 4.24 0.78
CA ALA A 294 1.42 4.22 1.84
C ALA A 294 0.70 5.57 2.00
N GLU A 295 1.43 6.67 1.98
CA GLU A 295 0.93 8.01 2.28
C GLU A 295 0.44 8.75 1.04
N MET A 296 1.16 8.71 -0.08
CA MET A 296 0.70 9.36 -1.32
C MET A 296 -0.45 8.59 -1.96
N GLY A 297 -0.51 7.27 -1.77
CA GLY A 297 -1.67 6.48 -2.18
C GLY A 297 -2.91 6.73 -1.30
N ARG A 298 -2.77 7.35 -0.13
CA ARG A 298 -3.92 7.77 0.70
C ARG A 298 -4.60 9.02 0.15
N GLN A 299 -3.86 9.87 -0.57
CA GLN A 299 -4.41 11.12 -1.11
C GLN A 299 -5.37 10.84 -2.29
N PRO A 300 -6.47 11.59 -2.43
CA PRO A 300 -6.97 12.62 -1.51
C PRO A 300 -7.50 12.05 -0.19
#